data_AF-A0A820MCR1-F1
#
_entry.id   AF-A0A820MCR1-F1
#
_cell.length_a   1.000
_cell.length_b   1.000
_cell.length_c   1.000
_cell.angle_alpha   90.00
_cell.angle_beta   90.00
_cell.angle_gamma   90.00
#
_symmetry.space_group_name_H-M   'P 1'
#
loop_
_entity.id
_entity.type
_entity.pdbx_description
1 polymer ?
#
loop_
_entity_poly.entity_id
_entity_poly.type
_entity_poly.pdbx_seq_one_letter_code
_entity_poly.pdbx_strand_id
1 'polypeptide(L)'
;MDHHEIYVYPDTKSSQGTGVCIADQPPSRGSSGWNEVWIENTCILYNSSVPYNIWNCDTANLFVPSLASNKIYIPSGTQVAFTCNVNGTSAQLSLDQWQSYGLDIGTTVQSAPNIQTIVQWGREMLQNTI
;
A
#
# COMPACT_ATOMS: atom_id res chain seq x y z
N MET A 1 10.59 15.13 -8.48
CA MET A 1 10.73 15.28 -7.02
C MET A 1 10.11 14.04 -6.44
N ASP A 2 10.87 13.27 -5.68
CA ASP A 2 10.34 12.09 -5.03
C ASP A 2 9.44 12.55 -3.88
N HIS A 3 8.22 12.03 -3.84
CA HIS A 3 7.23 12.36 -2.82
C HIS A 3 7.34 11.31 -1.72
N HIS A 4 7.93 11.68 -0.57
CA HIS A 4 7.94 10.87 0.64
C HIS A 4 6.80 11.27 1.54
N GLU A 5 5.73 10.48 1.58
CA GLU A 5 4.51 10.81 2.29
C GLU A 5 4.13 9.69 3.28
N ILE A 6 3.52 10.09 4.40
CA ILE A 6 2.90 9.17 5.37
C ILE A 6 1.38 9.28 5.23
N TYR A 7 0.76 8.17 4.87
CA TYR A 7 -0.68 8.00 4.78
C TYR A 7 -1.20 7.23 6.00
N VAL A 8 -2.07 7.88 6.79
CA VAL A 8 -2.70 7.26 7.96
C VAL A 8 -4.21 7.21 7.73
N TYR A 9 -4.77 6.01 7.60
CA TYR A 9 -6.21 5.85 7.38
C TYR A 9 -6.95 5.62 8.71
N PRO A 10 -8.06 6.35 8.94
CA PRO A 10 -8.80 6.26 10.20
C PRO A 10 -9.51 4.92 10.35
N ASP A 11 -9.73 4.53 11.61
CA ASP A 11 -10.48 3.33 11.98
C ASP A 11 -11.95 3.35 11.54
N THR A 12 -12.55 4.53 11.50
CA THR A 12 -13.93 4.69 11.10
C THR A 12 -13.99 4.79 9.58
N LYS A 13 -14.86 3.98 8.95
CA LYS A 13 -15.32 4.21 7.57
C LYS A 13 -15.97 5.59 7.52
N SER A 14 -15.19 6.64 7.34
CA SER A 14 -15.72 7.85 6.74
C SER A 14 -16.07 7.47 5.30
N SER A 15 -17.06 8.13 4.72
CA SER A 15 -17.40 8.02 3.30
C SER A 15 -16.26 8.41 2.34
N GLN A 16 -15.05 8.62 2.86
CA GLN A 16 -13.84 9.07 2.20
C GLN A 16 -12.70 8.11 2.55
N GLY A 17 -12.85 6.86 2.11
CA GLY A 17 -11.70 5.98 1.96
C GLY A 17 -12.01 4.50 1.77
N THR A 18 -11.26 3.89 0.85
CA THR A 18 -11.33 2.48 0.46
C THR A 18 -10.70 1.55 1.50
N GLY A 19 -9.87 2.07 2.42
CA GLY A 19 -9.17 1.26 3.42
C GLY A 19 -8.08 0.38 2.81
N VAL A 20 -7.42 0.85 1.76
CA VAL A 20 -6.33 0.15 1.05
C VAL A 20 -5.17 1.11 0.83
N CYS A 21 -3.95 0.60 0.72
CA CYS A 21 -2.75 1.39 0.46
C CYS A 21 -2.52 1.60 -1.04
N ILE A 22 -2.61 0.53 -1.83
CA ILE A 22 -2.36 0.51 -3.27
C ILE A 22 -3.68 0.28 -3.99
N ALA A 23 -3.97 1.09 -5.00
CA ALA A 23 -5.09 0.85 -5.92
C ALA A 23 -4.72 1.16 -7.38
N ASP A 24 -5.32 0.43 -8.33
CA ASP A 24 -5.11 0.55 -9.78
C ASP A 24 -6.01 1.61 -10.46
N GLN A 25 -6.50 2.57 -9.68
CA GLN A 25 -7.38 3.64 -10.13
C GLN A 25 -6.70 5.01 -10.01
N PRO A 26 -6.97 5.96 -10.92
CA PRO A 26 -6.41 7.31 -10.83
C PRO A 26 -6.76 7.97 -9.49
N PRO A 27 -5.83 8.72 -8.87
CA PRO A 27 -6.10 9.40 -7.62
C PRO A 27 -7.18 10.46 -7.88
N SER A 28 -8.32 10.34 -7.20
CA SER A 28 -9.35 11.37 -7.19
C SER A 28 -9.33 12.09 -5.84
N ARG A 29 -9.59 13.40 -5.86
CA ARG A 29 -9.58 14.21 -4.63
C ARG A 29 -10.64 13.69 -3.66
N GLY A 30 -10.22 13.21 -2.48
CA GLY A 30 -11.10 12.59 -1.48
C GLY A 30 -11.26 11.08 -1.60
N SER A 31 -10.59 10.43 -2.57
CA SER A 31 -10.39 8.97 -2.58
C SER A 31 -9.13 8.58 -1.83
N SER A 32 -9.14 7.36 -1.29
CA SER A 32 -8.03 6.78 -0.51
C SER A 32 -7.33 5.67 -1.30
N GLY A 33 -6.07 5.42 -0.94
CA GLY A 33 -5.12 4.63 -1.70
C GLY A 33 -4.21 5.54 -2.52
N TRP A 34 -2.91 5.29 -2.46
CA TRP A 34 -1.98 5.85 -3.44
C TRP A 34 -2.14 5.11 -4.77
N ASN A 35 -1.78 5.79 -5.86
CA ASN A 35 -1.75 5.19 -7.18
C ASN A 35 -0.43 4.41 -7.39
N GLU A 36 -0.41 3.55 -8.39
CA GLU A 36 0.69 2.63 -8.77
C GLU A 36 2.03 3.31 -9.14
N VAL A 37 2.10 4.63 -9.08
CA VAL A 37 3.26 5.43 -9.51
C VAL A 37 4.05 6.02 -8.34
N TRP A 38 3.64 5.78 -7.09
CA TRP A 38 4.27 6.37 -5.90
C TRP A 38 5.19 5.36 -5.20
N ILE A 39 6.45 5.75 -4.97
CA ILE A 39 7.52 4.93 -4.39
C ILE A 39 7.97 5.47 -3.03
N GLU A 40 8.57 4.64 -2.19
CA GLU A 40 9.13 5.02 -0.88
C GLU A 40 8.13 5.68 0.10
N ASN A 41 6.84 5.42 -0.07
CA ASN A 41 5.79 5.95 0.79
C ASN A 41 5.49 5.02 1.95
N THR A 42 4.94 5.59 3.02
CA THR A 42 4.47 4.82 4.18
C THR A 42 2.95 4.87 4.27
N CYS A 43 2.30 3.71 4.36
CA CYS A 43 0.85 3.59 4.52
C CYS A 43 0.51 2.78 5.78
N ILE A 44 -0.43 3.26 6.58
CA ILE A 44 -0.93 2.57 7.77
C ILE A 44 -2.44 2.34 7.69
N LEU A 45 -2.84 1.07 7.81
CA LEU A 45 -4.20 0.57 7.90
C LEU A 45 -4.42 -0.06 9.28
N TYR A 46 -5.35 0.48 10.06
CA TYR A 46 -5.66 -0.05 11.40
C TYR A 46 -6.83 -1.04 11.43
N ASN A 47 -7.72 -1.00 10.43
CA ASN A 47 -8.92 -1.85 10.36
C ASN A 47 -9.06 -2.66 9.07
N SER A 48 -8.04 -2.65 8.20
CA SER A 48 -8.04 -3.40 6.94
C SER A 48 -6.78 -4.23 6.81
N SER A 49 -6.97 -5.50 6.44
CA SER A 49 -5.90 -6.44 6.10
C SER A 49 -5.65 -6.55 4.59
N VAL A 50 -6.30 -5.69 3.80
CA VAL A 50 -6.24 -5.73 2.34
C VAL A 50 -5.52 -4.49 1.85
N PRO A 51 -4.17 -4.47 1.88
CA PRO A 51 -3.42 -3.28 1.49
C PRO A 51 -3.41 -3.02 -0.02
N TYR A 52 -3.79 -4.00 -0.84
CA TYR A 52 -3.80 -3.91 -2.29
C TYR A 52 -5.23 -4.07 -2.82
N ASN A 53 -5.63 -3.20 -3.74
CA ASN A 53 -6.89 -3.32 -4.48
C ASN A 53 -6.63 -3.04 -5.96
N ILE A 54 -6.16 -4.08 -6.66
CA ILE A 54 -5.81 -4.04 -8.07
C ILE A 54 -6.87 -4.86 -8.81
N TRP A 55 -7.90 -4.19 -9.32
CA TRP A 55 -9.06 -4.84 -9.93
C TRP A 55 -8.72 -5.57 -11.23
N ASN A 56 -7.86 -4.97 -12.06
CA ASN A 56 -7.43 -5.53 -13.34
C ASN A 56 -6.00 -6.07 -13.27
N CYS A 57 -5.69 -6.78 -12.19
CA CYS A 57 -4.38 -7.38 -12.00
C CYS A 57 -4.17 -8.57 -12.95
N ASP A 58 -3.21 -8.46 -13.88
CA ASP A 58 -2.73 -9.55 -14.72
C ASP A 58 -1.20 -9.53 -14.81
N THR A 59 -0.55 -10.48 -14.17
CA THR A 59 0.93 -10.59 -14.15
C THR A 59 1.59 -10.57 -15.53
N ALA A 60 0.88 -10.93 -16.61
CA ALA A 60 1.40 -10.89 -17.97
C ALA A 60 1.36 -9.48 -18.62
N ASN A 61 0.58 -8.54 -18.08
CA ASN A 61 0.31 -7.24 -18.70
C ASN A 61 0.12 -6.11 -17.66
N LEU A 62 0.98 -6.08 -16.63
CA LEU A 62 0.95 -5.02 -15.64
C LEU A 62 1.61 -3.75 -16.19
N PHE A 63 0.78 -2.71 -16.34
CA PHE A 63 1.22 -1.33 -16.53
C PHE A 63 1.69 -0.67 -15.22
N VAL A 64 2.08 -1.48 -14.21
CA VAL A 64 2.47 -0.99 -12.88
C VAL A 64 3.97 -0.70 -12.92
N PRO A 65 4.40 0.58 -12.98
CA PRO A 65 5.81 0.86 -12.78
C PRO A 65 6.18 0.45 -11.36
N SER A 66 7.12 -0.50 -11.25
CA SER A 66 8.00 -0.77 -10.10
C SER A 66 7.65 0.05 -8.85
N LEU A 67 6.65 -0.40 -8.08
CA LEU A 67 6.35 0.13 -6.75
C LEU A 67 7.53 -0.24 -5.85
N ALA A 68 8.57 0.59 -5.83
CA ALA A 68 9.80 0.27 -5.15
C ALA A 68 9.77 0.83 -3.72
N SER A 69 10.06 -0.04 -2.75
CA SER A 69 10.44 0.36 -1.39
C SER A 69 9.35 1.05 -0.54
N ASN A 70 8.07 0.76 -0.78
CA ASN A 70 7.00 1.25 0.09
C ASN A 70 6.99 0.53 1.45
N LYS A 71 6.49 1.19 2.49
CA LYS A 71 6.29 0.61 3.83
C LYS A 71 4.81 0.57 4.15
N ILE A 72 4.26 -0.62 4.24
CA ILE A 72 2.85 -0.85 4.51
C ILE A 72 2.70 -1.45 5.91
N TYR A 73 1.76 -0.92 6.67
CA TYR A 73 1.47 -1.37 8.01
C TYR A 73 0.00 -1.77 8.09
N ILE A 74 -0.28 -3.03 8.44
CA ILE A 74 -1.62 -3.61 8.55
C ILE A 74 -1.86 -4.21 9.95
N PRO A 75 -3.09 -4.53 10.35
CA PRO A 75 -3.37 -5.09 11.67
C PRO A 75 -2.60 -6.39 11.90
N SER A 76 -2.10 -6.59 13.12
CA SER A 76 -1.31 -7.78 13.48
C SER A 76 -2.07 -9.09 13.22
N GLY A 77 -1.37 -10.13 12.81
CA GLY A 77 -1.96 -11.46 12.57
C GLY A 77 -2.72 -11.59 11.26
N THR A 78 -2.58 -10.60 10.37
CA THR A 78 -3.22 -10.63 9.05
C THR A 78 -2.17 -10.87 7.95
N GLN A 79 -2.54 -11.67 6.95
CA GLN A 79 -1.70 -11.89 5.78
C GLN A 79 -2.10 -10.94 4.67
N VAL A 80 -1.10 -10.51 3.90
CA VAL A 80 -1.34 -9.78 2.66
C VAL A 80 -2.03 -10.72 1.68
N ALA A 81 -3.21 -10.31 1.26
CA ALA A 81 -3.99 -10.99 0.24
C ALA A 81 -4.18 -10.03 -0.92
N PHE A 82 -3.62 -10.36 -2.08
CA PHE A 82 -3.95 -9.70 -3.33
C PHE A 82 -4.34 -10.75 -4.36
N THR A 83 -5.42 -10.48 -5.07
CA THR A 83 -5.91 -11.36 -6.12
C THR A 83 -5.39 -10.86 -7.44
N CYS A 84 -4.73 -11.72 -8.20
CA CYS A 84 -4.22 -11.40 -9.52
C CYS A 84 -4.43 -12.55 -10.50
N ASN A 85 -4.58 -12.24 -11.79
CA ASN A 85 -4.50 -13.25 -12.82
C ASN A 85 -3.04 -13.64 -13.06
N VAL A 86 -2.76 -14.93 -12.91
CA VAL A 86 -1.48 -15.55 -13.24
C VAL A 86 -1.72 -16.56 -14.35
N ASN A 87 -1.10 -16.34 -15.51
CA ASN A 87 -1.29 -17.17 -16.70
C ASN A 87 -2.78 -17.37 -17.06
N GLY A 88 -3.58 -16.30 -16.98
CA GLY A 88 -5.00 -16.33 -17.30
C GLY A 88 -5.92 -16.94 -16.22
N THR A 89 -5.40 -17.26 -15.03
CA THR A 89 -6.20 -17.80 -13.91
C THR A 89 -6.12 -16.87 -12.69
N SER A 90 -7.27 -16.56 -12.10
CA SER A 90 -7.34 -15.77 -10.86
C SER A 90 -6.76 -16.55 -9.69
N ALA A 91 -5.76 -15.98 -9.02
CA ALA A 91 -5.08 -16.56 -7.88
C ALA A 91 -4.90 -15.50 -6.77
N GLN A 92 -5.05 -15.94 -5.51
CA GLN A 92 -4.63 -15.17 -4.36
C GLN A 92 -3.13 -15.39 -4.15
N LEU A 93 -2.39 -14.30 -4.03
CA LEU A 93 -0.95 -14.32 -3.93
C LEU A 93 -0.50 -13.63 -2.62
N SER A 94 0.62 -14.11 -2.09
CA SER A 94 1.36 -13.48 -0.98
C SER A 94 2.36 -12.47 -1.50
N LEU A 95 2.81 -11.53 -0.65
CA LEU A 95 3.76 -10.47 -1.07
C LEU A 95 5.03 -11.06 -1.72
N ASP A 96 5.58 -12.13 -1.13
CA ASP A 96 6.76 -12.81 -1.67
C ASP A 96 6.49 -13.38 -3.07
N GLN A 97 5.30 -13.93 -3.31
CA GLN A 97 4.92 -14.41 -4.64
C GLN A 97 4.80 -13.24 -5.63
N TRP A 98 4.23 -12.10 -5.22
CA TRP A 98 4.19 -10.88 -6.04
C TRP A 98 5.58 -10.48 -6.50
N GLN A 99 6.50 -10.40 -5.53
CA GLN A 99 7.85 -9.93 -5.72
C GLN A 99 8.70 -10.92 -6.52
N SER A 100 8.39 -12.21 -6.44
CA SER A 100 9.03 -13.23 -7.27
C SER A 100 8.76 -13.07 -8.77
N TYR A 101 7.65 -12.41 -9.15
CA TYR A 101 7.36 -12.05 -10.54
C TYR A 101 8.06 -10.75 -10.98
N GLY A 102 8.87 -10.13 -10.11
CA GLY A 102 9.57 -8.87 -10.39
C GLY A 102 8.71 -7.62 -10.12
N LEU A 103 7.63 -7.76 -9.35
CA LEU A 103 6.63 -6.71 -9.12
C LEU A 103 6.73 -6.19 -7.67
N ASP A 104 6.51 -4.89 -7.46
CA ASP A 104 6.49 -4.27 -6.11
C ASP A 104 7.75 -4.58 -5.25
N ILE A 105 8.91 -4.59 -5.91
CA ILE A 105 10.18 -5.00 -5.30
C ILE A 105 10.56 -4.05 -4.16
N GLY A 106 10.87 -4.62 -2.99
CA GLY A 106 11.35 -3.85 -1.83
C GLY A 106 10.25 -3.27 -0.96
N THR A 107 8.98 -3.34 -1.38
CA THR A 107 7.86 -3.04 -0.49
C THR A 107 7.86 -4.02 0.67
N THR A 108 7.65 -3.50 1.88
CA THR A 108 7.57 -4.29 3.11
C THR A 108 6.20 -4.14 3.74
N VAL A 109 5.66 -5.24 4.26
CA VAL A 109 4.41 -5.23 5.02
C VAL A 109 4.67 -5.68 6.45
N GLN A 110 4.25 -4.86 7.42
CA GLN A 110 4.50 -5.07 8.85
C GLN A 110 3.22 -4.84 9.67
N SER A 111 3.28 -5.13 10.97
CA SER A 111 2.17 -4.85 11.89
C SER A 111 2.05 -3.35 12.18
N ALA A 112 0.81 -2.86 12.22
CA ALA A 112 0.50 -1.46 12.52
C ALA A 112 1.10 -1.02 13.87
N PRO A 113 1.89 0.07 13.89
CA PRO A 113 2.44 0.59 15.12
C PRO A 113 1.35 1.29 15.95
N ASN A 114 1.66 1.63 17.20
CA ASN A 114 0.77 2.47 18.00
C ASN A 114 0.75 3.93 17.47
N ILE A 115 -0.29 4.67 17.88
CA ILE A 115 -0.51 6.06 17.47
C ILE A 115 0.67 6.97 17.85
N GLN A 116 1.28 6.76 19.02
CA GLN A 116 2.40 7.59 19.48
C GLN A 116 3.61 7.47 18.55
N THR A 117 3.93 6.27 18.06
CA THR A 117 4.99 6.04 17.07
C THR A 117 4.71 6.80 15.78
N ILE A 118 3.47 6.77 15.27
CA ILE A 118 3.11 7.49 14.03
C ILE A 118 3.24 9.00 14.20
N VAL A 119 2.77 9.53 15.34
CA VAL A 119 2.92 10.95 15.67
C VAL A 119 4.39 11.34 15.71
N GLN A 120 5.26 10.46 16.25
CA GLN A 120 6.69 10.70 16.29
C GLN A 120 7.32 10.71 14.88
N TRP A 121 6.94 9.79 13.99
CA TRP A 121 7.38 9.81 12.59
C TRP A 121 6.98 11.12 11.88
N GLY A 122 5.74 11.58 12.09
CA GLY A 122 5.29 12.86 11.55
C GLY A 122 6.13 14.05 12.06
N ARG A 123 6.53 14.04 13.34
CA ARG A 123 7.44 15.07 13.90
C ARG A 123 8.82 15.01 13.25
N GLU A 124 9.37 13.81 13.09
CA GLU A 124 10.70 13.61 12.49
C GLU A 124 10.72 14.07 11.03
N MET A 125 9.69 13.76 10.24
CA MET A 125 9.58 14.26 8.87
C MET A 125 9.62 15.79 8.82
N LEU A 126 8.81 16.46 9.62
CA LEU A 126 8.77 17.93 9.67
C LEU A 126 10.09 18.55 10.13
N GLN A 127 10.84 17.86 10.99
CA GLN A 127 12.13 18.32 11.51
C GLN A 127 13.29 18.07 10.54
N ASN A 128 13.21 17.01 9.74
CA ASN A 128 14.25 16.62 8.78
C ASN A 128 14.05 17.20 7.37
N THR A 129 13.10 18.13 7.19
CA THR A 129 12.86 18.82 5.90
C THR A 129 13.74 20.08 5.75
N ILE A 130 15.06 19.99 6.00
CA ILE A 130 16.05 21.06 5.75
C ILE A 130 16.94 20.69 4.56
#